data_AF-A0A0G1U2D7-F1
#
_entry.id   AF-A0A0G1U2D7-F1
#
_cell.length_a   1.000
_cell.length_b   1.000
_cell.length_c   1.000
_cell.angle_alpha   90.00
_cell.angle_beta   90.00
_cell.angle_gamma   90.00
#
_symmetry.space_group_name_H-M   'P 1'
#
loop_
_entity.id
_entity.type
_entity.pdbx_description
1 polymer ?
#
loop_
_entity_poly.entity_id
_entity_poly.type
_entity_poly.pdbx_seq_one_letter_code
_entity_poly.pdbx_strand_id
1 'polypeptide(L)'
;MKKGFTLIELLVVITLIGVLAVAVLSALNPIEQINKARDAAKRADSSQVLAGLDRYFASNEKFPWNNFTDHSASVDVAFSGTGDMIGIGVCGDAAEVADAEAVNSNTGGCVEGGYLITTQELKGQFGKRPYFKSTALDADKLYLYKAINEPSISVCFVPASKATRDKADDANTPLKDLGITGGVATQVIPCAAAPTDWSDLAEACFVCIPEE
;
A
#
# COMPACT_ATOMS: atom_id res chain seq x y z
N MET A 1 -19.20 -26.23 -55.52
CA MET A 1 -17.76 -25.93 -55.55
C MET A 1 -17.47 -24.94 -54.43
N LYS A 2 -16.65 -25.30 -53.44
CA LYS A 2 -16.27 -24.37 -52.36
C LYS A 2 -15.17 -23.45 -52.91
N LYS A 3 -15.43 -22.14 -52.99
CA LYS A 3 -14.41 -21.14 -53.30
C LYS A 3 -13.41 -21.12 -52.15
N GLY A 4 -12.18 -21.53 -52.41
CA GLY A 4 -11.07 -21.41 -51.46
C GLY A 4 -10.61 -19.95 -51.36
N PHE A 5 -10.21 -19.53 -50.17
CA PHE A 5 -9.54 -18.24 -49.98
C PHE A 5 -8.26 -18.17 -50.81
N THR A 6 -7.98 -17.01 -51.38
CA THR A 6 -6.74 -16.78 -52.11
C THR A 6 -5.60 -16.53 -51.12
N LEU A 7 -4.38 -16.98 -51.46
CA LEU A 7 -3.19 -16.70 -50.63
C LEU A 7 -2.95 -15.19 -50.44
N ILE A 8 -3.30 -14.39 -51.44
CA ILE A 8 -3.14 -12.93 -51.39
C ILE A 8 -4.12 -12.27 -50.41
N GLU A 9 -5.36 -12.75 -50.32
CA GLU A 9 -6.32 -12.26 -49.32
C GLU A 9 -5.80 -12.50 -47.90
N LEU A 10 -5.28 -13.70 -47.65
CA LEU A 10 -4.78 -14.04 -46.32
C LEU A 10 -3.53 -13.23 -45.96
N LEU A 11 -2.65 -12.96 -46.94
CA LEU A 11 -1.45 -12.14 -46.76
C LEU A 11 -1.79 -10.68 -46.45
N VAL A 12 -2.71 -10.06 -47.19
CA VAL A 12 -3.09 -8.67 -46.93
C VAL A 12 -3.73 -8.52 -45.54
N VAL A 13 -4.56 -9.49 -45.13
CA VAL A 13 -5.21 -9.44 -43.82
C VAL A 13 -4.20 -9.52 -42.67
N ILE A 14 -3.23 -10.44 -42.72
CA ILE A 14 -2.22 -10.52 -41.65
C ILE A 14 -1.35 -9.26 -41.60
N THR A 15 -1.05 -8.65 -42.75
CA THR A 15 -0.30 -7.37 -42.77
C THR A 15 -1.11 -6.23 -42.16
N LEU A 16 -2.41 -6.18 -42.45
CA LEU A 16 -3.29 -5.12 -41.97
C LEU A 16 -3.56 -5.26 -40.46
N ILE A 17 -3.75 -6.49 -39.97
CA ILE A 17 -3.83 -6.78 -38.53
C ILE A 17 -2.52 -6.39 -37.83
N GLY A 18 -1.36 -6.69 -38.43
CA GLY A 18 -0.05 -6.32 -37.88
C GLY A 18 0.12 -4.81 -37.69
N VAL A 19 -0.24 -4.00 -38.69
CA VAL A 19 -0.15 -2.53 -38.61
C VAL A 19 -1.11 -1.96 -37.58
N LEU A 20 -2.36 -2.42 -37.56
CA LEU A 20 -3.35 -1.95 -36.60
C LEU A 20 -2.97 -2.32 -35.16
N ALA A 21 -2.40 -3.51 -34.94
CA ALA A 21 -1.96 -3.94 -33.62
C ALA A 21 -0.86 -3.02 -33.05
N VAL A 22 0.14 -2.65 -33.86
CA VAL A 22 1.20 -1.72 -33.45
C VAL A 22 0.65 -0.32 -33.16
N ALA A 23 -0.26 0.18 -33.99
CA ALA A 23 -0.88 1.48 -33.79
C ALA A 23 -1.67 1.57 -32.47
N VAL A 24 -2.45 0.53 -32.15
CA VAL A 24 -3.20 0.46 -30.89
C VAL A 24 -2.28 0.37 -29.68
N LEU A 25 -1.24 -0.47 -29.75
CA LEU A 25 -0.28 -0.61 -28.64
C LEU A 25 0.54 0.67 -28.41
N SER A 26 0.77 1.46 -29.45
CA SER A 26 1.42 2.78 -29.32
C SER A 26 0.50 3.83 -28.68
N ALA A 27 -0.82 3.70 -28.82
CA ALA A 27 -1.79 4.63 -28.25
C ALA A 27 -2.08 4.33 -26.77
N LEU A 28 -1.98 3.07 -26.36
CA LEU A 28 -2.13 2.66 -24.96
C LEU A 28 -0.76 2.66 -24.29
N ASN A 29 -0.52 3.52 -23.30
CA ASN A 29 0.66 3.38 -22.44
C ASN A 29 0.44 2.17 -21.50
N PRO A 30 1.04 0.98 -21.77
CA PRO A 30 0.71 -0.23 -21.01
C PRO A 30 1.30 -0.16 -19.59
N ILE A 31 2.43 0.54 -19.43
CA ILE A 31 3.10 0.74 -18.14
C ILE A 31 2.20 1.54 -17.21
N GLU A 32 1.60 2.62 -17.71
CA GLU A 32 0.70 3.44 -16.91
C GLU A 32 -0.57 2.67 -16.49
N GLN A 33 -1.10 1.80 -17.35
CA GLN A 33 -2.24 0.96 -16.99
C GLN A 33 -1.90 -0.05 -15.88
N ILE A 34 -0.71 -0.67 -15.95
CA ILE A 34 -0.23 -1.56 -14.90
C ILE A 34 -0.06 -0.80 -13.58
N ASN A 35 0.50 0.43 -13.63
CA ASN A 35 0.67 1.25 -12.44
C ASN A 35 -0.67 1.67 -11.82
N LYS A 36 -1.66 2.03 -12.63
CA LYS A 36 -3.03 2.29 -12.16
C LYS A 36 -3.66 1.06 -11.50
N ALA A 37 -3.46 -0.12 -12.07
CA ALA A 37 -3.93 -1.37 -11.46
C ALA A 37 -3.23 -1.66 -10.13
N ARG A 38 -1.93 -1.40 -10.02
CA ARG A 38 -1.17 -1.52 -8.75
C ARG A 38 -1.69 -0.56 -7.68
N ASP A 39 -1.96 0.69 -8.03
CA ASP A 39 -2.50 1.67 -7.09
C ASP A 39 -3.92 1.32 -6.64
N ALA A 40 -4.76 0.80 -7.56
CA ALA A 40 -6.09 0.30 -7.22
C ALA A 40 -6.03 -0.90 -6.26
N ALA A 41 -5.08 -1.81 -6.47
CA ALA A 41 -4.83 -2.92 -5.55
C ALA A 41 -4.39 -2.39 -4.18
N LYS A 42 -3.34 -1.56 -4.11
CA LYS A 42 -2.86 -0.96 -2.85
C LYS A 42 -3.99 -0.25 -2.10
N ARG A 43 -4.81 0.56 -2.79
CA ARG A 43 -5.98 1.23 -2.19
C ARG A 43 -7.01 0.24 -1.62
N ALA A 44 -7.36 -0.79 -2.38
CA ALA A 44 -8.29 -1.82 -1.90
C ALA A 44 -7.74 -2.54 -0.67
N ASP A 45 -6.44 -2.81 -0.67
CA ASP A 45 -5.78 -3.53 0.41
C ASP A 45 -5.62 -2.67 1.66
N SER A 46 -5.27 -1.40 1.52
CA SER A 46 -5.29 -0.40 2.59
C SER A 46 -6.67 -0.31 3.24
N SER A 47 -7.73 -0.30 2.42
CA SER A 47 -9.12 -0.28 2.92
C SER A 47 -9.47 -1.55 3.70
N GLN A 48 -8.99 -2.72 3.27
CA GLN A 48 -9.22 -3.98 3.96
C GLN A 48 -8.43 -4.09 5.26
N VAL A 49 -7.20 -3.57 5.29
CA VAL A 49 -6.38 -3.48 6.51
C VAL A 49 -7.05 -2.56 7.51
N LEU A 50 -7.46 -1.36 7.09
CA LEU A 50 -8.18 -0.41 7.93
C LEU A 50 -9.44 -1.04 8.52
N ALA A 51 -10.29 -1.64 7.69
CA ALA A 51 -11.49 -2.32 8.16
C ALA A 51 -11.19 -3.49 9.12
N GLY A 52 -10.06 -4.19 8.93
CA GLY A 52 -9.61 -5.24 9.85
C GLY A 52 -9.18 -4.67 11.21
N LEU A 53 -8.48 -3.54 11.21
CA LEU A 53 -8.09 -2.82 12.43
C LEU A 53 -9.32 -2.32 13.20
N ASP A 54 -10.31 -1.78 12.49
CA ASP A 54 -11.55 -1.31 13.11
C ASP A 54 -12.35 -2.45 13.75
N ARG A 55 -12.48 -3.60 13.07
CA ARG A 55 -13.16 -4.79 13.65
C ARG A 55 -12.41 -5.36 14.85
N TYR A 56 -11.07 -5.40 14.77
CA TYR A 56 -10.25 -5.82 15.89
C TYR A 56 -10.45 -4.91 17.10
N PHE A 57 -10.43 -3.59 16.88
CA PHE A 57 -10.68 -2.60 17.93
C PHE A 57 -12.08 -2.75 18.51
N ALA A 58 -13.11 -2.92 17.67
CA ALA A 58 -14.49 -3.11 18.13
C ALA A 58 -14.67 -4.35 19.02
N SER A 59 -13.85 -5.38 18.83
CA SER A 59 -13.93 -6.63 19.60
C SER A 59 -13.02 -6.67 20.83
N ASN A 60 -11.91 -5.93 20.82
CA ASN A 60 -10.86 -6.01 21.85
C ASN A 60 -10.65 -4.72 22.64
N GLU A 61 -11.32 -3.62 22.25
CA GLU A 61 -11.17 -2.26 22.81
C GLU A 61 -9.73 -1.72 22.78
N LYS A 62 -8.91 -2.31 21.92
CA LYS A 62 -7.50 -1.97 21.72
C LYS A 62 -7.08 -2.36 20.31
N PHE A 63 -6.02 -1.75 19.81
CA PHE A 63 -5.42 -2.09 18.52
C PHE A 63 -4.40 -3.22 18.66
N PRO A 64 -4.04 -3.91 17.56
CA PRO A 64 -3.08 -5.01 17.59
C PRO A 64 -1.75 -4.67 18.27
N TRP A 65 -1.23 -3.46 18.06
CA TRP A 65 0.04 -3.00 18.64
C TRP A 65 -0.04 -2.75 20.15
N ASN A 66 -1.23 -2.58 20.72
CA ASN A 66 -1.41 -2.43 22.17
C ASN A 66 -1.24 -3.77 22.93
N ASN A 67 -1.09 -4.89 22.23
CA ASN A 67 -0.81 -6.19 22.87
C ASN A 67 0.67 -6.39 23.22
N PHE A 68 1.54 -5.47 22.82
CA PHE A 68 2.98 -5.57 23.02
C PHE A 68 3.41 -4.69 24.19
N THR A 69 4.19 -5.25 25.11
CA THR A 69 4.50 -4.67 26.43
C THR A 69 5.28 -3.35 26.38
N ASP A 70 6.04 -3.11 25.30
CA ASP A 70 6.86 -1.90 25.08
C ASP A 70 6.26 -0.95 24.02
N HIS A 71 5.04 -1.21 23.56
CA HIS A 71 4.30 -0.30 22.68
C HIS A 71 3.26 0.48 23.47
N SER A 72 2.71 1.53 22.84
CA SER A 72 1.73 2.42 23.44
C SER A 72 0.66 1.62 24.20
N ALA A 73 0.75 1.57 25.52
CA ALA A 73 -0.18 0.77 26.34
C ALA A 73 -1.60 1.36 26.34
N SER A 74 -1.76 2.59 25.81
CA SER A 74 -3.02 3.29 25.69
C SER A 74 -3.43 3.47 24.23
N VAL A 75 -4.74 3.29 24.01
CA VAL A 75 -5.48 3.57 22.77
C VAL A 75 -5.37 5.04 22.34
N ASP A 76 -5.05 5.96 23.25
CA ASP A 76 -5.03 7.41 22.98
C ASP A 76 -3.69 7.93 22.47
N VAL A 77 -2.64 7.11 22.49
CA VAL A 77 -1.31 7.53 22.03
C VAL A 77 -1.23 7.43 20.51
N ALA A 78 -0.48 8.34 19.88
CA ALA A 78 -0.15 8.22 18.47
C ALA A 78 0.59 6.91 18.18
N PHE A 79 0.37 6.37 17.00
CA PHE A 79 1.08 5.21 16.49
C PHE A 79 1.46 5.45 15.03
N SER A 80 2.67 5.06 14.67
CA SER A 80 3.10 4.98 13.28
C SER A 80 3.86 3.68 13.09
N GLY A 81 3.63 3.04 11.95
CA GLY A 81 4.42 1.88 11.57
C GLY A 81 4.35 1.58 10.08
N THR A 82 5.26 0.77 9.59
CA THR A 82 5.25 0.25 8.23
C THR A 82 4.60 -1.12 8.19
N GLY A 83 4.09 -1.52 7.02
CA GLY A 83 3.36 -2.78 6.86
C GLY A 83 4.19 -4.03 7.21
N ASP A 84 5.50 -3.98 7.10
CA ASP A 84 6.42 -5.08 7.44
C ASP A 84 6.78 -5.15 8.93
N MET A 85 6.36 -4.18 9.76
CA MET A 85 6.58 -4.21 11.20
C MET A 85 5.76 -5.31 11.87
N ILE A 86 6.40 -6.00 12.80
CA ILE A 86 5.71 -6.94 13.69
C ILE A 86 4.75 -6.16 14.58
N GLY A 87 3.57 -6.73 14.85
CA GLY A 87 2.63 -6.19 15.83
C GLY A 87 1.67 -5.11 15.31
N ILE A 88 1.85 -4.68 14.06
CA ILE A 88 0.86 -3.85 13.35
C ILE A 88 -0.44 -4.61 13.02
N GLY A 89 -0.46 -5.92 13.29
CA GLY A 89 -1.60 -6.80 13.13
C GLY A 89 -1.55 -7.66 11.87
N VAL A 90 -0.79 -7.26 10.84
CA VAL A 90 -0.61 -8.08 9.63
C VAL A 90 0.56 -9.06 9.79
N CYS A 91 1.71 -8.60 10.28
CA CYS A 91 2.90 -9.43 10.50
C CYS A 91 3.10 -9.73 11.99
N GLY A 92 3.47 -10.99 12.29
CA GLY A 92 3.93 -11.49 13.59
C GLY A 92 2.88 -11.53 14.70
N ASP A 93 2.78 -12.68 15.39
CA ASP A 93 2.03 -12.79 16.64
C ASP A 93 2.97 -12.57 17.85
N ALA A 94 2.43 -12.16 19.00
CA ALA A 94 3.23 -11.82 20.17
C ALA A 94 3.81 -13.04 20.91
N ALA A 95 3.76 -14.25 20.35
CA ALA A 95 4.38 -15.40 21.00
C ALA A 95 5.92 -15.39 20.91
N GLU A 96 6.51 -14.62 19.99
CA GLU A 96 7.97 -14.60 19.75
C GLU A 96 8.68 -13.25 20.00
N VAL A 97 8.05 -12.25 20.64
CA VAL A 97 8.78 -11.04 21.07
C VAL A 97 8.77 -10.90 22.58
N ALA A 98 9.69 -11.63 23.21
CA ALA A 98 10.15 -11.39 24.58
C ALA A 98 11.15 -10.22 24.67
N ASP A 99 11.47 -9.61 23.53
CA ASP A 99 12.48 -8.59 23.33
C ASP A 99 11.91 -7.37 22.57
N ALA A 100 11.75 -6.29 23.33
CA ALA A 100 11.31 -4.94 22.95
C ALA A 100 11.94 -4.35 21.67
N GLU A 101 13.08 -4.88 21.24
CA GLU A 101 13.90 -4.36 20.14
C GLU A 101 13.42 -4.81 18.76
N ALA A 102 12.66 -5.91 18.67
CA ALA A 102 12.20 -6.45 17.38
C ALA A 102 10.96 -5.75 16.81
N VAL A 103 10.20 -5.01 17.63
CA VAL A 103 8.94 -4.37 17.20
C VAL A 103 9.20 -3.03 16.48
N ASN A 104 10.30 -2.34 16.79
CA ASN A 104 10.79 -1.15 16.06
C ASN A 104 11.82 -1.48 14.96
N SER A 105 12.13 -2.76 14.80
CA SER A 105 13.07 -3.21 13.80
C SER A 105 12.29 -3.73 12.60
N ASN A 106 12.54 -3.18 11.41
CA ASN A 106 12.05 -3.66 10.11
C ASN A 106 12.54 -5.10 9.76
N THR A 107 12.83 -5.92 10.77
CA THR A 107 13.67 -7.12 10.69
C THR A 107 12.84 -8.41 10.66
N GLY A 108 11.54 -8.36 10.95
CA GLY A 108 10.70 -9.55 11.03
C GLY A 108 10.09 -10.01 9.71
N GLY A 109 9.51 -9.08 8.94
CA GLY A 109 8.65 -9.43 7.81
C GLY A 109 7.43 -10.30 8.21
N CYS A 110 6.49 -10.47 7.30
CA CYS A 110 5.33 -11.35 7.50
C CYS A 110 5.66 -12.85 7.32
N VAL A 111 6.62 -13.39 8.07
CA VAL A 111 6.90 -14.85 8.10
C VAL A 111 5.75 -15.59 8.79
N GLU A 112 5.25 -15.00 9.88
CA GLU A 112 4.06 -15.45 10.61
C GLU A 112 2.93 -14.41 10.53
N GLY A 113 1.69 -14.88 10.65
CA GLY A 113 0.53 -14.03 10.58
C GLY A 113 0.31 -13.28 11.89
N GLY A 114 0.11 -11.97 11.83
CA GLY A 114 -0.17 -11.17 13.02
C GLY A 114 -1.60 -11.28 13.53
N TYR A 115 -1.91 -10.50 14.56
CA TYR A 115 -3.21 -10.56 15.26
C TYR A 115 -4.44 -10.46 14.34
N LEU A 116 -4.42 -9.64 13.29
CA LEU A 116 -5.55 -9.54 12.36
C LEU A 116 -5.74 -10.84 11.57
N ILE A 117 -4.66 -11.59 11.30
CA ILE A 117 -4.74 -12.87 10.59
C ILE A 117 -5.17 -13.98 11.55
N THR A 118 -4.59 -14.03 12.76
CA THR A 118 -4.87 -15.10 13.74
C THR A 118 -6.27 -14.97 14.35
N THR A 119 -6.77 -13.74 14.53
CA THR A 119 -8.15 -13.48 14.96
C THR A 119 -9.18 -13.49 13.82
N GLN A 120 -8.76 -13.81 12.59
CA GLN A 120 -9.62 -13.92 11.40
C GLN A 120 -10.26 -12.61 10.92
N GLU A 121 -9.78 -11.45 11.37
CA GLU A 121 -10.20 -10.14 10.87
C GLU A 121 -9.69 -9.83 9.46
N LEU A 122 -8.57 -10.47 9.09
CA LEU A 122 -7.92 -10.37 7.80
C LEU A 122 -7.51 -11.75 7.30
N LYS A 123 -7.60 -11.97 5.98
CA LYS A 123 -7.19 -13.24 5.37
C LYS A 123 -5.67 -13.40 5.46
N GLY A 124 -5.19 -14.61 5.75
CA GLY A 124 -3.75 -14.91 5.80
C GLY A 124 -2.97 -14.66 4.49
N GLN A 125 -3.64 -14.46 3.36
CA GLN A 125 -3.00 -14.07 2.11
C GLN A 125 -2.44 -12.64 2.14
N PHE A 126 -2.91 -11.79 3.05
CA PHE A 126 -2.42 -10.41 3.17
C PHE A 126 -0.93 -10.37 3.52
N GLY A 127 -0.47 -11.17 4.49
CA GLY A 127 0.96 -11.22 4.84
C GLY A 127 1.90 -11.66 3.70
N LYS A 128 1.38 -12.28 2.63
CA LYS A 128 2.19 -12.72 1.48
C LYS A 128 2.39 -11.63 0.42
N ARG A 129 1.67 -10.52 0.52
CA ARG A 129 1.73 -9.44 -0.47
C ARG A 129 3.06 -8.69 -0.37
N PRO A 130 3.57 -8.14 -1.48
CA PRO A 130 4.94 -7.65 -1.56
C PRO A 130 5.26 -6.52 -0.57
N TYR A 131 4.30 -5.67 -0.26
CA TYR A 131 4.47 -4.49 0.60
C TYR A 131 4.36 -4.76 2.11
N PHE A 132 4.21 -6.04 2.51
CA PHE A 132 4.35 -6.49 3.90
C PHE A 132 5.60 -7.35 4.13
N LYS A 133 6.48 -7.44 3.12
CA LYS A 133 7.74 -8.17 3.23
C LYS A 133 8.83 -7.22 3.72
N SER A 134 9.70 -7.68 4.61
CA SER A 134 10.87 -6.91 5.07
C SER A 134 11.86 -6.58 3.93
N THR A 135 11.85 -7.38 2.85
CA THR A 135 12.65 -7.13 1.64
C THR A 135 12.03 -6.09 0.70
N ALA A 136 10.86 -5.53 1.03
CA ALA A 136 10.24 -4.50 0.22
C ALA A 136 11.06 -3.21 0.29
N LEU A 137 11.17 -2.51 -0.83
CA LEU A 137 11.68 -1.14 -0.83
C LEU A 137 10.75 -0.27 0.00
N ASP A 138 11.28 0.72 0.73
CA ASP A 138 10.47 1.51 1.65
C ASP A 138 9.36 2.31 0.91
N ALA A 139 9.58 2.70 -0.34
CA ALA A 139 8.57 3.32 -1.21
C ALA A 139 7.44 2.37 -1.64
N ASP A 140 7.65 1.05 -1.56
CA ASP A 140 6.61 0.07 -1.88
C ASP A 140 5.77 -0.34 -0.68
N LYS A 141 6.24 -0.09 0.55
CA LYS A 141 5.55 -0.43 1.81
C LYS A 141 4.26 0.35 2.00
N LEU A 142 3.38 -0.19 2.84
CA LEU A 142 2.27 0.56 3.42
C LEU A 142 2.75 1.24 4.70
N TYR A 143 2.21 2.41 4.97
CA TYR A 143 2.43 3.18 6.19
C TYR A 143 1.11 3.27 6.92
N LEU A 144 1.13 3.07 8.22
CA LEU A 144 -0.01 3.29 9.08
C LEU A 144 0.32 4.44 10.01
N TYR A 145 -0.65 5.31 10.20
CA TYR A 145 -0.56 6.44 11.08
C TYR A 145 -1.85 6.59 11.88
N LYS A 146 -1.72 6.91 13.15
CA LYS A 146 -2.79 7.25 14.06
C LYS A 146 -2.33 8.45 14.88
N ALA A 147 -3.16 9.49 14.91
CA ALA A 147 -2.90 10.69 15.69
C ALA A 147 -3.19 10.47 17.20
N ILE A 148 -2.66 11.37 18.03
CA ILE A 148 -2.92 11.39 19.48
C ILE A 148 -4.40 11.74 19.72
N ASN A 149 -5.06 11.05 20.64
CA ASN A 149 -6.46 11.26 21.03
C ASN A 149 -7.48 11.08 19.90
N GLU A 150 -7.10 10.43 18.80
CA GLU A 150 -8.00 10.19 17.67
C GLU A 150 -8.06 8.70 17.34
N PRO A 151 -9.24 8.04 17.35
CA PRO A 151 -9.35 6.62 17.06
C PRO A 151 -9.13 6.30 15.57
N SER A 152 -9.22 7.29 14.69
CA SER A 152 -9.03 7.15 13.24
C SER A 152 -7.62 6.69 12.91
N ILE A 153 -7.52 5.69 12.04
CA ILE A 153 -6.25 5.22 11.49
C ILE A 153 -6.22 5.57 10.01
N SER A 154 -5.08 6.09 9.57
CA SER A 154 -4.78 6.30 8.16
C SER A 154 -3.81 5.23 7.67
N VAL A 155 -4.15 4.56 6.57
CA VAL A 155 -3.26 3.64 5.86
C VAL A 155 -2.83 4.28 4.55
N CYS A 156 -1.55 4.59 4.42
CA CYS A 156 -0.97 5.38 3.36
C CYS A 156 0.02 4.58 2.50
N PHE A 157 0.16 4.95 1.23
CA PHE A 157 1.13 4.33 0.32
C PHE A 157 1.59 5.32 -0.75
N VAL A 158 2.80 5.11 -1.27
CA VAL A 158 3.31 5.90 -2.40
C VAL A 158 2.64 5.40 -3.69
N PRO A 159 1.95 6.28 -4.45
CA PRO A 159 1.33 5.89 -5.72
C PRO A 159 2.37 5.64 -6.80
N ALA A 160 2.09 4.71 -7.71
CA ALA A 160 2.93 4.38 -8.86
C ALA A 160 2.42 4.99 -10.18
N SER A 161 1.12 5.26 -10.29
CA SER A 161 0.53 5.80 -11.52
C SER A 161 0.85 7.27 -11.71
N LYS A 162 1.26 7.63 -12.93
CA LYS A 162 1.51 9.02 -13.30
C LYS A 162 0.25 9.87 -13.11
N ALA A 163 -0.92 9.35 -13.46
CA ALA A 163 -2.19 10.07 -13.29
C ALA A 163 -2.53 10.41 -11.84
N THR A 164 -2.05 9.63 -10.87
CA THR A 164 -2.21 9.96 -9.45
C THR A 164 -1.12 10.92 -8.98
N ARG A 165 0.12 10.71 -9.42
CA ARG A 165 1.26 11.57 -9.11
C ARG A 165 1.11 13.00 -9.65
N ASP A 166 0.50 13.15 -10.83
CA ASP A 166 0.25 14.45 -11.45
C ASP A 166 -0.72 15.32 -10.62
N LYS A 167 -1.45 14.74 -9.66
CA LYS A 167 -2.30 15.50 -8.72
C LYS A 167 -1.53 16.14 -7.58
N ALA A 168 -0.24 15.87 -7.43
CA ALA A 168 0.56 16.40 -6.32
C ALA A 168 0.68 17.93 -6.34
N ASP A 169 0.66 18.54 -7.53
CA ASP A 169 0.72 20.00 -7.71
C ASP A 169 -0.67 20.68 -7.71
N ASP A 170 -1.74 19.92 -7.53
CA ASP A 170 -3.09 20.49 -7.47
C ASP A 170 -3.30 21.22 -6.14
N ALA A 171 -3.90 22.42 -6.19
CA ALA A 171 -4.24 23.19 -4.98
C ALA A 171 -5.16 22.43 -3.99
N ASN A 172 -5.91 21.45 -4.48
CA ASN A 172 -6.75 20.54 -3.69
C ASN A 172 -6.25 19.10 -3.87
N THR A 173 -4.94 18.88 -3.71
CA THR A 173 -4.34 17.57 -3.87
C THR A 173 -4.94 16.58 -2.85
N PRO A 174 -5.36 15.38 -3.30
CA PRO A 174 -5.75 14.30 -2.39
C PRO A 174 -4.53 13.62 -1.75
N LEU A 175 -3.32 13.99 -2.16
CA LEU A 175 -2.09 13.41 -1.65
C LEU A 175 -1.68 14.07 -0.34
N LYS A 176 -1.07 13.27 0.52
CA LYS A 176 -0.63 13.67 1.86
C LYS A 176 0.89 13.52 1.97
N ASP A 177 1.50 14.40 2.75
CA ASP A 177 2.85 14.26 3.25
C ASP A 177 2.81 13.69 4.67
N LEU A 178 3.64 12.67 4.90
CA LEU A 178 3.73 11.95 6.16
C LEU A 178 4.83 12.46 7.11
N GLY A 179 5.70 13.35 6.64
CA GLY A 179 6.87 13.81 7.39
C GLY A 179 7.76 12.66 7.86
N ILE A 180 8.08 11.72 6.96
CA ILE A 180 8.80 10.49 7.31
C ILE A 180 10.17 10.84 7.91
N THR A 181 10.40 10.46 9.17
CA THR A 181 11.69 10.62 9.85
C THR A 181 12.13 9.27 10.40
N GLY A 182 13.28 8.76 9.95
CA GLY A 182 13.77 7.45 10.40
C GLY A 182 12.86 6.27 10.03
N GLY A 183 12.08 6.40 8.94
CA GLY A 183 11.18 5.35 8.44
C GLY A 183 9.78 5.34 9.07
N VAL A 184 9.48 6.28 9.96
CA VAL A 184 8.14 6.41 10.58
C VAL A 184 7.46 7.73 10.20
N ALA A 185 6.14 7.67 10.02
CA ALA A 185 5.30 8.83 9.78
C ALA A 185 5.11 9.64 11.07
N THR A 186 5.22 10.96 10.95
CA THR A 186 5.09 11.89 12.08
C THR A 186 3.81 12.71 12.01
N GLN A 187 3.26 12.88 10.81
CA GLN A 187 2.07 13.69 10.54
C GLN A 187 1.30 13.14 9.33
N VAL A 188 0.11 13.69 9.08
CA VAL A 188 -0.63 13.52 7.82
C VAL A 188 -1.14 14.90 7.45
N ILE A 189 -0.47 15.55 6.51
CA ILE A 189 -0.82 16.90 6.05
C ILE A 189 -0.96 16.91 4.53
N PRO A 190 -1.66 17.89 3.91
CA PRO A 190 -1.71 18.00 2.46
C PRO A 190 -0.30 18.10 1.85
N CYS A 191 -0.05 17.34 0.79
CA CYS A 191 1.19 17.40 0.02
C CYS A 191 1.38 18.81 -0.54
N ALA A 192 2.52 19.44 -0.27
CA ALA A 192 2.75 20.84 -0.65
C ALA A 192 3.15 21.02 -2.13
N ALA A 193 3.88 20.06 -2.69
CA ALA A 193 4.35 20.07 -4.08
C ALA A 193 4.69 18.65 -4.55
N ALA A 194 4.71 18.44 -5.86
CA ALA A 194 5.16 17.17 -6.43
C ALA A 194 6.64 16.90 -6.14
N PRO A 195 6.98 15.71 -5.59
CA PRO A 195 8.37 15.32 -5.41
C PRO A 195 9.06 15.05 -6.73
N THR A 196 10.34 15.37 -6.78
CA THR A 196 11.22 15.05 -7.92
C THR A 196 11.60 13.57 -7.94
N ASP A 197 11.77 12.97 -6.76
CA ASP A 197 11.98 11.55 -6.56
C ASP A 197 10.92 10.97 -5.63
N TRP A 198 10.12 10.04 -6.14
CA TRP A 198 9.07 9.34 -5.39
C TRP A 198 9.61 8.15 -4.58
N SER A 199 10.90 7.84 -4.71
CA SER A 199 11.58 6.81 -3.93
C SER A 199 12.21 7.35 -2.65
N ASP A 200 12.46 8.67 -2.59
CA ASP A 200 12.86 9.35 -1.36
C ASP A 200 11.64 9.68 -0.51
N LEU A 201 11.50 8.96 0.61
CA LEU A 201 10.36 9.09 1.50
C LEU A 201 10.33 10.40 2.29
N ALA A 202 11.46 11.09 2.39
CA ALA A 202 11.51 12.39 3.05
C ALA A 202 10.79 13.47 2.22
N GLU A 203 10.68 13.28 0.91
CA GLU A 203 10.03 14.22 -0.01
C GLU A 203 8.76 13.63 -0.66
N ALA A 204 8.57 12.30 -0.61
CA ALA A 204 7.46 11.62 -1.28
C ALA A 204 6.08 12.06 -0.77
N CYS A 205 5.09 12.02 -1.67
CA CYS A 205 3.69 12.17 -1.33
C CYS A 205 2.94 10.84 -1.40
N PHE A 206 1.93 10.70 -0.56
CA PHE A 206 1.23 9.45 -0.27
C PHE A 206 -0.26 9.58 -0.56
N VAL A 207 -0.87 8.47 -0.96
CA VAL A 207 -2.33 8.31 -0.93
C VAL A 207 -2.68 7.69 0.42
N CYS A 208 -3.52 8.35 1.21
CA CYS A 208 -3.98 7.85 2.51
C CYS A 208 -5.45 7.45 2.47
N ILE A 209 -5.77 6.37 3.17
CA ILE A 209 -7.13 5.85 3.35
C ILE A 209 -7.44 5.88 4.86
N PRO A 210 -8.56 6.49 5.31
CA PRO A 210 -9.61 7.12 4.49
C PRO A 210 -9.12 8.38 3.75
N GLU A 211 -9.75 8.67 2.60
CA GLU A 211 -9.47 9.90 1.86
C GLU A 211 -10.24 11.05 2.54
N GLU A 212 -9.54 11.82 3.37
CA GLU A 212 -10.04 13.06 3.98
C GLU A 212 -9.84 14.29 3.10
#